data_AF-A0A378YBV2-F1
#
_entry.id   AF-A0A378YBV2-F1
#
_cell.length_a   1.000
_cell.length_b   1.000
_cell.length_c   1.000
_cell.angle_alpha   90.00
_cell.angle_beta   90.00
_cell.angle_gamma   90.00
#
_symmetry.space_group_name_H-M   'P 1'
#
loop_
_entity.id
_entity.type
_entity.pdbx_description
1 polymer ?
#
loop_
_entity_poly.entity_id
_entity_poly.type
_entity_poly.pdbx_seq_one_letter_code
_entity_poly.pdbx_strand_id
1 'polypeptide(L)'
;MSVTETHEERETLAVDVLLPGHDPRVTTPLFTHTRAALIERERGRCFVCGGTEQDSGHPLEAHHHPIERSTANMIDWPRLAEDCRAGVWGPITQAFDWDGFLAARPFDPYRFVDDMTVNGMLVCRNHHTAKNTGIHTLPFPLWVAQKYAKDGYKFSDIETIHHFEVGVK
;
A
#
# COMPACT_ATOMS: atom_id res chain seq x y z
N MET A 1 -26.32 5.40 -20.35
CA MET A 1 -26.82 5.18 -18.97
C MET A 1 -26.92 6.53 -18.31
N SER A 2 -27.94 6.74 -17.47
CA SER A 2 -28.05 7.99 -16.69
C SER A 2 -27.07 7.97 -15.53
N VAL A 3 -26.58 9.12 -15.06
CA VAL A 3 -25.71 9.20 -13.86
C VAL A 3 -26.43 8.76 -12.57
N THR A 4 -27.75 8.58 -12.63
CA THR A 4 -28.58 8.09 -11.52
C THR A 4 -28.59 6.56 -11.41
N GLU A 5 -28.02 5.85 -12.39
CA GLU A 5 -27.87 4.40 -12.40
C GLU A 5 -26.39 4.02 -12.33
N THR A 6 -26.08 2.80 -11.89
CA THR A 6 -24.72 2.25 -12.05
C THR A 6 -24.36 2.29 -13.53
N HIS A 7 -23.24 2.94 -13.82
CA HIS A 7 -22.69 3.04 -15.16
C HIS A 7 -21.22 2.67 -15.14
N GLU A 8 -20.75 2.13 -16.25
CA GLU A 8 -19.34 1.77 -16.41
C GLU A 8 -18.52 3.03 -16.67
N GLU A 9 -17.46 3.20 -15.89
CA GLU A 9 -16.33 4.05 -16.24
C GLU A 9 -15.23 3.16 -16.83
N ARG A 10 -14.97 3.32 -18.13
CA ARG A 10 -13.94 2.57 -18.84
C ARG A 10 -12.88 3.52 -19.35
N GLU A 11 -11.69 3.42 -18.78
CA GLU A 11 -10.55 4.23 -19.15
C GLU A 11 -9.37 3.38 -19.63
N THR A 12 -8.57 3.94 -20.53
CA THR A 12 -7.24 3.40 -20.88
C THR A 12 -6.22 4.39 -20.37
N LEU A 13 -5.47 4.01 -19.33
CA LEU A 13 -4.39 4.83 -18.79
C LEU A 13 -3.04 4.40 -19.36
N ALA A 14 -2.30 5.35 -19.93
CA ALA A 14 -0.89 5.19 -20.28
C ALA A 14 -0.07 6.04 -19.31
N VAL A 15 0.91 5.42 -18.65
CA VAL A 15 1.75 6.08 -17.65
C VAL A 15 3.21 5.91 -18.06
N ASP A 16 3.85 7.02 -18.41
CA ASP A 16 5.28 7.07 -18.71
C ASP A 16 6.01 7.83 -17.60
N VAL A 17 6.83 7.12 -16.82
CA VAL A 17 7.62 7.70 -15.71
C VAL A 17 9.08 7.38 -15.90
N LEU A 18 9.92 8.40 -15.74
CA LEU A 18 11.37 8.23 -15.64
C LEU A 18 11.73 7.89 -14.19
N LEU A 19 11.75 6.60 -13.86
CA LEU A 19 12.19 6.15 -12.55
C LEU A 19 13.69 6.43 -12.36
N PRO A 20 14.12 6.93 -11.18
CA PRO A 20 15.53 7.12 -10.91
C PRO A 20 16.27 5.77 -10.93
N GLY A 21 17.55 5.78 -11.29
CA GLY A 21 18.40 4.61 -11.10
C GLY A 21 18.43 4.22 -9.62
N HIS A 22 18.27 2.93 -9.32
CA HIS A 22 18.24 2.41 -7.96
C HIS A 22 18.90 1.03 -7.91
N ASP A 23 19.28 0.59 -6.71
CA ASP A 23 19.88 -0.72 -6.53
C ASP A 23 18.93 -1.85 -6.96
N PRO A 24 19.46 -2.98 -7.46
CA PRO A 24 18.64 -4.15 -7.76
C PRO A 24 17.79 -4.55 -6.55
N ARG A 25 16.55 -4.96 -6.82
CA ARG A 25 15.67 -5.43 -5.76
C ARG A 25 16.27 -6.68 -5.12
N VAL A 26 16.54 -6.59 -3.83
CA VAL A 26 16.89 -7.73 -2.97
C VAL A 26 15.92 -7.77 -1.80
N THR A 27 15.57 -8.96 -1.33
CA THR A 27 14.83 -9.10 -0.08
C THR A 27 15.81 -8.87 1.07
N THR A 28 15.76 -7.70 1.68
CA THR A 28 16.66 -7.37 2.80
C THR A 28 16.25 -8.10 4.08
N PRO A 29 17.19 -8.31 5.03
CA PRO A 29 16.85 -8.83 6.35
C PRO A 29 15.83 -7.94 7.08
N LEU A 30 15.95 -6.62 6.93
CA LEU A 30 15.00 -5.63 7.47
C LEU A 30 13.60 -5.87 6.92
N PHE A 31 13.44 -5.95 5.60
CA PHE A 31 12.15 -6.24 4.96
C PHE A 31 11.56 -7.56 5.46
N THR A 32 12.38 -8.61 5.53
CA THR A 32 11.92 -9.95 5.94
C THR A 32 11.36 -9.92 7.37
N HIS A 33 12.10 -9.29 8.29
CA HIS A 33 11.70 -9.19 9.69
C HIS A 33 10.46 -8.30 9.87
N THR A 34 10.49 -7.10 9.30
CA THR A 34 9.43 -6.10 9.48
C THR A 34 8.15 -6.48 8.75
N ARG A 35 8.22 -7.25 7.65
CA ARG A 35 7.04 -7.81 6.99
C ARG A 35 6.29 -8.77 7.92
N ALA A 36 6.98 -9.59 8.69
CA ALA A 36 6.32 -10.48 9.65
C ALA A 36 5.60 -9.66 10.75
N ALA A 37 6.25 -8.63 11.27
CA ALA A 37 5.66 -7.71 12.23
C ALA A 37 4.45 -6.94 11.66
N LEU A 38 4.50 -6.53 10.39
CA LEU A 38 3.35 -5.95 9.68
C LEU A 38 2.18 -6.92 9.63
N ILE A 39 2.42 -8.18 9.24
CA ILE A 39 1.38 -9.21 9.18
C ILE A 39 0.72 -9.40 10.55
N GLU A 40 1.53 -9.46 11.62
CA GLU A 40 1.03 -9.57 12.98
C GLU A 40 0.21 -8.34 13.41
N ARG A 41 0.73 -7.13 13.17
CA ARG A 41 0.07 -5.85 13.47
C ARG A 41 -1.32 -5.76 12.85
N GLU A 42 -1.42 -6.14 11.56
CA GLU A 42 -2.67 -6.11 10.79
C GLU A 42 -3.51 -7.38 10.96
N ARG A 43 -3.09 -8.30 11.86
CA ARG A 43 -3.78 -9.57 12.14
C ARG A 43 -3.98 -10.44 10.90
N GLY A 44 -3.06 -10.36 9.95
CA GLY A 44 -3.11 -11.09 8.68
C GLY A 44 -4.33 -10.72 7.84
N ARG A 45 -4.68 -9.42 7.77
CA ARG A 45 -5.84 -8.95 7.00
C ARG A 45 -5.47 -7.88 5.99
N CYS A 46 -6.09 -7.97 4.81
CA CYS A 46 -5.98 -6.96 3.78
C CYS A 46 -6.57 -5.62 4.25
N PHE A 47 -5.84 -4.53 4.00
CA PHE A 47 -6.27 -3.18 4.30
C PHE A 47 -7.60 -2.79 3.64
N VAL A 48 -7.91 -3.31 2.45
CA VAL A 48 -9.12 -2.93 1.70
C VAL A 48 -10.33 -3.75 2.13
N CYS A 49 -10.30 -5.08 1.97
CA CYS A 49 -11.47 -5.94 2.20
C CYS A 49 -11.50 -6.62 3.58
N GLY A 50 -10.42 -6.54 4.37
CA GLY A 50 -10.30 -7.27 5.64
C GLY A 50 -10.04 -8.77 5.49
N GLY A 51 -9.94 -9.29 4.27
CA GLY A 51 -9.74 -10.71 3.97
C GLY A 51 -8.36 -11.23 4.37
N THR A 52 -8.33 -12.49 4.74
CA THR A 52 -7.13 -13.27 5.07
C THR A 52 -6.51 -13.91 3.82
N GLU A 53 -5.35 -14.56 3.97
CA GLU A 53 -4.76 -15.34 2.88
C GLU A 53 -5.67 -16.49 2.42
N GLN A 54 -6.47 -17.06 3.34
CA GLN A 54 -7.43 -18.12 3.04
C GLN A 54 -8.56 -17.59 2.16
N ASP A 55 -9.06 -16.39 2.47
CA ASP A 55 -10.13 -15.75 1.71
C ASP A 55 -9.69 -15.41 0.28
N SER A 56 -8.43 -14.97 0.10
CA SER A 56 -7.88 -14.64 -1.22
C SER A 56 -7.23 -15.81 -1.96
N GLY A 57 -7.04 -16.97 -1.31
CA GLY A 57 -6.31 -18.11 -1.88
C GLY A 57 -4.84 -17.83 -2.20
N HIS A 58 -4.26 -16.78 -1.61
CA HIS A 58 -2.90 -16.31 -1.87
C HIS A 58 -2.35 -15.60 -0.62
N PRO A 59 -1.06 -15.74 -0.28
CA PRO A 59 -0.46 -15.00 0.82
C PRO A 59 -0.68 -13.48 0.69
N LEU A 60 -0.89 -12.81 1.81
CA LEU A 60 -0.95 -11.35 1.83
C LEU A 60 0.43 -10.74 1.51
N GLU A 61 0.38 -9.59 0.85
CA GLU A 61 1.52 -8.89 0.27
C GLU A 61 1.75 -7.58 1.03
N ALA A 62 3.02 -7.27 1.31
CA ALA A 62 3.42 -6.00 1.91
C ALA A 62 3.68 -5.01 0.77
N HIS A 63 2.79 -4.04 0.62
CA HIS A 63 2.90 -2.93 -0.31
C HIS A 63 3.67 -1.78 0.35
N HIS A 64 4.53 -1.11 -0.41
CA HIS A 64 5.29 0.04 0.07
C HIS A 64 4.42 1.30 0.05
N HIS A 65 4.16 1.90 1.21
CA HIS A 65 3.34 3.11 1.32
C HIS A 65 3.81 3.98 2.50
N PRO A 66 4.10 5.28 2.29
CA PRO A 66 3.78 6.06 1.08
C PRO A 66 4.84 6.02 -0.02
N ILE A 67 6.05 5.51 0.24
CA ILE A 67 7.17 5.59 -0.72
C ILE A 67 7.49 4.23 -1.32
N GLU A 68 7.33 4.14 -2.64
CA GLU A 68 7.71 2.96 -3.43
C GLU A 68 9.23 2.76 -3.44
N ARG A 69 9.65 1.50 -3.37
CA ARG A 69 11.08 1.16 -3.35
C ARG A 69 11.86 1.69 -4.55
N SER A 70 11.29 1.62 -5.75
CA SER A 70 11.92 2.10 -6.98
C SER A 70 12.05 3.63 -7.04
N THR A 71 11.31 4.35 -6.21
CA THR A 71 11.33 5.82 -6.16
C THR A 71 12.23 6.38 -5.05
N ALA A 72 12.86 5.52 -4.24
CA ALA A 72 13.66 5.94 -3.08
C ALA A 72 14.69 7.03 -3.39
N ASN A 73 15.33 6.95 -4.56
CA ASN A 73 16.38 7.88 -4.98
C ASN A 73 15.88 9.22 -5.55
N MET A 74 14.57 9.38 -5.78
CA MET A 74 13.99 10.68 -6.19
C MET A 74 13.34 11.44 -5.03
N ILE A 75 13.28 10.86 -3.83
CA ILE A 75 12.57 11.47 -2.70
C ILE A 75 13.41 12.59 -2.06
N ASP A 76 12.78 13.75 -1.87
CA ASP A 76 13.25 14.77 -0.94
C ASP A 76 12.89 14.33 0.50
N TRP A 77 13.85 13.67 1.15
CA TRP A 77 13.67 13.08 2.47
C TRP A 77 13.37 14.10 3.57
N PRO A 78 14.04 15.27 3.66
CA PRO A 78 13.64 16.34 4.56
C PRO A 78 12.17 16.74 4.39
N ARG A 79 11.70 16.92 3.16
CA ARG A 79 10.30 17.28 2.89
C ARG A 79 9.33 16.19 3.34
N LEU A 80 9.60 14.93 3.03
CA LEU A 80 8.78 13.81 3.51
C LEU A 80 8.73 13.76 5.04
N ALA A 81 9.87 13.99 5.70
CA ALA A 81 9.95 14.00 7.16
C ALA A 81 9.08 15.10 7.78
N GLU A 82 8.98 16.28 7.16
CA GLU A 82 8.06 17.34 7.61
C GLU A 82 6.60 16.88 7.57
N ASP A 83 6.15 16.31 6.45
CA ASP A 83 4.79 15.79 6.30
C ASP A 83 4.49 14.65 7.30
N CYS A 84 5.43 13.73 7.49
CA CYS A 84 5.28 12.64 8.45
C CYS A 84 5.22 13.17 9.88
N ARG A 85 6.08 14.12 10.29
CA ARG A 85 6.00 14.76 11.62
C ARG A 85 4.68 15.50 11.84
N ALA A 86 4.13 16.09 10.78
CA ALA A 86 2.80 16.73 10.80
C ALA A 86 1.63 15.72 10.83
N GLY A 87 1.91 14.41 10.68
CA GLY A 87 0.90 13.34 10.74
C GLY A 87 0.15 13.12 9.44
N VAL A 88 0.60 13.70 8.31
CA VAL A 88 -0.04 13.55 6.99
C VAL A 88 -0.18 12.08 6.59
N TRP A 89 0.84 11.27 6.91
CA TRP A 89 0.91 9.85 6.60
C TRP A 89 0.60 8.95 7.80
N GLY A 90 -0.09 9.50 8.81
CA GLY A 90 -0.57 8.78 9.99
C GLY A 90 0.45 8.63 11.12
N PRO A 91 0.00 8.10 12.28
CA PRO A 91 0.78 8.10 13.53
C PRO A 91 2.02 7.19 13.49
N ILE A 92 2.00 6.15 12.65
CA ILE A 92 3.12 5.20 12.54
C ILE A 92 4.34 5.88 11.92
N THR A 93 4.16 6.53 10.76
CA THR A 93 5.24 7.29 10.12
C THR A 93 5.60 8.53 10.91
N GLN A 94 4.65 9.14 11.64
CA GLN A 94 4.92 10.24 12.55
C GLN A 94 5.87 9.85 13.69
N ALA A 95 5.72 8.65 14.23
CA ALA A 95 6.54 8.15 15.34
C ALA A 95 7.93 7.62 14.91
N PHE A 96 8.22 7.58 13.60
CA PHE A 96 9.53 7.16 13.10
C PHE A 96 10.63 8.14 13.52
N ASP A 97 11.84 7.62 13.80
CA ASP A 97 13.01 8.43 14.15
C ASP A 97 13.57 9.16 12.93
N TRP A 98 12.89 10.23 12.52
CA TRP A 98 13.28 11.06 11.39
C TRP A 98 14.62 11.76 11.60
N ASP A 99 14.94 12.15 12.83
CA ASP A 99 16.20 12.84 13.12
C ASP A 99 17.38 11.87 12.96
N GLY A 100 17.30 10.67 13.54
CA GLY A 100 18.31 9.63 13.38
C GLY A 100 18.41 9.07 11.96
N PHE A 101 17.29 9.03 11.22
CA PHE A 101 17.28 8.67 9.80
C PHE A 101 18.02 9.71 8.94
N LEU A 102 17.70 11.00 9.09
CA LEU A 102 18.31 12.07 8.30
C LEU A 102 19.79 12.34 8.69
N ALA A 103 20.14 12.10 9.95
CA ALA A 103 21.52 12.25 10.44
C ALA A 103 22.44 11.09 10.06
N ALA A 104 21.90 9.96 9.59
CA ALA A 104 22.65 8.75 9.28
C ALA A 104 23.77 8.97 8.26
N ARG A 105 24.97 8.44 8.53
CA ARG A 105 26.11 8.48 7.61
C ARG A 105 26.77 7.08 7.52
N PRO A 106 26.84 6.45 6.33
CA PRO A 106 26.24 6.90 5.07
C PRO A 106 24.70 6.99 5.17
N PHE A 107 24.12 7.87 4.35
CA PHE A 107 22.67 7.95 4.24
C PHE A 107 22.16 6.71 3.49
N ASP A 108 21.13 6.05 4.02
CA ASP A 108 20.52 4.86 3.43
C ASP A 108 18.99 5.00 3.45
N PRO A 109 18.35 5.26 2.30
CA PRO A 109 16.90 5.40 2.23
C PRO A 109 16.17 4.10 2.55
N TYR A 110 16.83 2.94 2.39
CA TYR A 110 16.22 1.64 2.62
C TYR A 110 15.99 1.33 4.09
N ARG A 111 16.58 2.08 5.01
CA ARG A 111 16.22 2.06 6.43
C ARG A 111 14.78 2.46 6.71
N PHE A 112 14.17 3.28 5.86
CA PHE A 112 12.74 3.61 5.90
C PHE A 112 11.96 2.76 4.90
N VAL A 113 12.43 2.70 3.65
CA VAL A 113 11.69 2.07 2.55
C VAL A 113 11.42 0.59 2.81
N ASP A 114 12.40 -0.18 3.30
CA ASP A 114 12.23 -1.61 3.57
C ASP A 114 11.65 -1.90 4.95
N ASP A 115 11.50 -0.89 5.81
CA ASP A 115 10.88 -1.07 7.11
C ASP A 115 9.36 -1.09 6.95
N MET A 116 8.82 -2.30 6.81
CA MET A 116 7.38 -2.53 6.65
C MET A 116 6.57 -2.23 7.92
N THR A 117 7.23 -1.98 9.06
CA THR A 117 6.51 -1.48 10.24
C THR A 117 6.14 -0.01 10.11
N VAL A 118 6.81 0.75 9.24
CA VAL A 118 6.51 2.18 9.02
C VAL A 118 6.08 2.53 7.60
N ASN A 119 6.65 1.86 6.59
CA ASN A 119 6.37 2.09 5.17
C ASN A 119 5.56 0.92 4.56
N GLY A 120 4.89 0.11 5.39
CA GLY A 120 4.19 -1.10 4.96
C GLY A 120 2.68 -1.02 5.09
N MET A 121 1.98 -1.41 4.02
CA MET A 121 0.54 -1.63 3.97
C MET A 121 0.26 -3.07 3.55
N LEU A 122 -0.51 -3.81 4.36
CA LEU A 122 -0.82 -5.21 4.06
C LEU A 122 -2.04 -5.31 3.14
N VAL A 123 -1.90 -5.98 2.00
CA VAL A 123 -2.96 -6.09 0.99
C VAL A 123 -3.02 -7.51 0.42
N CYS A 124 -4.20 -7.96 -0.02
CA CYS A 124 -4.31 -9.21 -0.77
C CYS A 124 -3.94 -8.97 -2.25
N ARG A 125 -3.67 -10.04 -2.98
CA ARG A 125 -3.27 -9.98 -4.40
C ARG A 125 -4.25 -9.19 -5.27
N ASN A 126 -5.56 -9.29 -5.02
CA ASN A 126 -6.59 -8.54 -5.74
C ASN A 126 -6.40 -7.03 -5.55
N HIS A 127 -6.23 -6.58 -4.31
CA HIS A 127 -6.07 -5.16 -4.00
C HIS A 127 -4.64 -4.63 -4.20
N HIS A 128 -3.67 -5.49 -4.53
CA HIS A 128 -2.30 -5.08 -4.80
C HIS A 128 -2.01 -4.99 -6.31
N THR A 129 -2.02 -6.13 -7.01
CA THR A 129 -1.47 -6.26 -8.37
C THR A 129 -2.50 -6.68 -9.41
N ALA A 130 -3.71 -7.10 -9.00
CA ALA A 130 -4.72 -7.50 -9.97
C ALA A 130 -5.19 -6.31 -10.80
N LYS A 131 -5.40 -6.58 -12.10
CA LYS A 131 -5.93 -5.62 -13.04
C LYS A 131 -7.32 -5.13 -12.59
N ASN A 132 -7.62 -3.85 -12.75
CA ASN A 132 -8.93 -3.22 -12.45
C ASN A 132 -9.31 -3.15 -10.96
N THR A 133 -8.45 -3.56 -10.03
CA THR A 133 -8.76 -3.64 -8.58
C THR A 133 -7.55 -3.31 -7.70
N GLY A 134 -6.34 -3.56 -8.20
CA GLY A 134 -5.10 -3.36 -7.47
C GLY A 134 -4.61 -1.91 -7.43
N ILE A 135 -3.94 -1.54 -6.35
CA ILE A 135 -3.36 -0.21 -6.13
C ILE A 135 -2.38 0.22 -7.21
N HIS A 136 -1.69 -0.73 -7.85
CA HIS A 136 -0.78 -0.44 -8.97
C HIS A 136 -1.50 -0.28 -10.32
N THR A 137 -2.82 -0.48 -10.37
CA THR A 137 -3.58 -0.49 -11.64
C THR A 137 -4.71 0.53 -11.67
N LEU A 138 -5.12 1.05 -10.52
CA LEU A 138 -6.21 2.00 -10.39
C LEU A 138 -5.73 3.38 -9.93
N PRO A 139 -6.34 4.48 -10.41
CA PRO A 139 -6.25 5.77 -9.75
C PRO A 139 -6.61 5.63 -8.25
N PHE A 140 -5.80 6.27 -7.39
CA PHE A 140 -5.93 6.12 -5.93
C PHE A 140 -7.35 6.36 -5.39
N PRO A 141 -8.14 7.36 -5.85
CA PRO A 141 -9.52 7.54 -5.37
C PRO A 141 -10.43 6.34 -5.64
N LEU A 142 -10.32 5.70 -6.81
CA LEU A 142 -11.09 4.50 -7.14
C LEU A 142 -10.64 3.31 -6.29
N TRP A 143 -9.34 3.19 -6.07
CA TRP A 143 -8.80 2.14 -5.22
C TRP A 143 -9.32 2.24 -3.78
N VAL A 144 -9.31 3.44 -3.19
CA VAL A 144 -9.81 3.71 -1.83
C VAL A 144 -11.33 3.48 -1.75
N ALA A 145 -12.09 3.80 -2.81
CA ALA A 145 -13.53 3.59 -2.83
C ALA A 145 -13.92 2.13 -2.57
N GLN A 146 -13.12 1.16 -3.03
CA GLN A 146 -13.38 -0.27 -2.81
C GLN A 146 -13.50 -0.62 -1.31
N LYS A 147 -12.67 0.00 -0.45
CA LYS A 147 -12.66 -0.23 1.01
C LYS A 147 -13.99 0.14 1.68
N TYR A 148 -14.72 1.10 1.11
CA TYR A 148 -15.94 1.66 1.70
C TYR A 148 -17.19 1.40 0.87
N ALA A 149 -17.05 0.81 -0.33
CA ALA A 149 -18.15 0.43 -1.17
C ALA A 149 -19.07 -0.57 -0.44
N LYS A 150 -20.35 -0.61 -0.80
CA LYS A 150 -21.30 -1.53 -0.16
C LYS A 150 -20.94 -2.97 -0.49
N ASP A 151 -21.10 -3.87 0.49
CA ASP A 151 -20.98 -5.31 0.26
C ASP A 151 -21.92 -5.76 -0.88
N GLY A 152 -21.45 -6.65 -1.73
CA GLY A 152 -22.18 -7.12 -2.92
C GLY A 152 -22.13 -6.18 -4.13
N TYR A 153 -21.52 -4.99 -4.02
CA TYR A 153 -21.38 -4.08 -5.17
C TYR A 153 -20.48 -4.68 -6.25
N LYS A 154 -20.94 -4.71 -7.50
CA LYS A 154 -20.13 -5.14 -8.64
C LYS A 154 -19.18 -4.00 -9.03
N PHE A 155 -17.96 -4.01 -8.48
CA PHE A 155 -16.97 -2.96 -8.72
C PHE A 155 -16.31 -3.10 -10.09
N SER A 156 -15.97 -4.33 -10.48
CA SER A 156 -15.41 -4.64 -11.79
C SER A 156 -15.88 -6.02 -12.26
N ASP A 157 -15.47 -6.42 -13.46
CA ASP A 157 -15.70 -7.77 -13.98
C ASP A 157 -15.17 -8.86 -13.05
N ILE A 158 -14.06 -8.59 -12.36
CA ILE A 158 -13.40 -9.56 -11.47
C ILE A 158 -13.70 -9.37 -9.97
N GLU A 159 -14.22 -8.22 -9.54
CA GLU A 159 -14.49 -7.95 -8.13
C GLU A 159 -15.96 -7.63 -7.88
N THR A 160 -16.54 -8.42 -6.99
CA THR A 160 -17.73 -8.05 -6.23
C THR A 160 -17.25 -7.71 -4.83
N ILE A 161 -17.60 -6.54 -4.33
CA ILE A 161 -17.10 -6.06 -3.04
C ILE A 161 -17.54 -7.01 -1.92
N HIS A 162 -16.56 -7.43 -1.11
CA HIS A 162 -16.77 -8.24 0.07
C HIS A 162 -16.05 -7.62 1.27
N HIS A 163 -16.76 -7.48 2.39
CA HIS A 163 -16.17 -7.08 3.68
C HIS A 163 -16.05 -8.31 4.57
N PHE A 164 -14.84 -8.84 4.66
CA PHE A 164 -14.56 -9.97 5.55
C PHE A 164 -14.53 -9.44 6.98
N GLU A 165 -15.66 -9.59 7.68
CA GLU A 165 -15.79 -9.12 9.06
C GLU A 165 -14.66 -9.64 9.94
N VAL A 166 -14.22 -8.76 10.84
CA VAL A 166 -13.45 -9.19 12.01
C VAL A 166 -14.46 -9.88 12.90
N GLY A 167 -14.55 -11.21 12.83
CA GLY A 167 -15.35 -11.96 13.78
C GLY A 167 -14.97 -11.50 15.18
N VAL A 168 -15.86 -10.75 15.83
CA VAL A 168 -15.76 -10.47 17.25
C VAL A 168 -16.01 -11.80 17.92
N LYS A 169 -14.94 -12.49 18.30
CA LYS A 169 -14.99 -13.44 19.39
C LYS A 169 -14.71 -12.67 20.68
#